data_AF-A0A382X081-F1
#
_entry.id   AF-A0A382X081-F1
#
_cell.length_a   1.000
_cell.length_b   1.000
_cell.length_c   1.000
_cell.angle_alpha   90.00
_cell.angle_beta   90.00
_cell.angle_gamma   90.00
#
_symmetry.space_group_name_H-M   'P 1'
#
loop_
_entity.id
_entity.type
_entity.pdbx_description
1 polymer ?
#
loop_
_entity_poly.entity_id
_entity_poly.type
_entity_poly.pdbx_seq_one_letter_code
_entity_poly.pdbx_strand_id
1 'polypeptide(L)'
;MTPYHKSRHILLSTRMLILLITIVAFSITLSACGQFEGPQGWAGGTTDENNLYITSQEGSLYAIDQLDQTVQWKIPLRGDNGENTVYGTPTLFESNLYFGGYDGTFYSVETTSGLIEWDYTFNSPIITTPAV
;
A
#
# COMPACT_ATOMS: atom_id res chain seq x y z
N MET A 1 69.35 -11.75 -7.51
CA MET A 1 68.85 -10.85 -6.46
C MET A 1 67.44 -10.43 -6.87
N THR A 2 66.41 -11.15 -6.42
CA THR A 2 64.99 -10.76 -6.61
C THR A 2 64.29 -10.96 -5.27
N PRO A 3 63.61 -9.94 -4.71
CA PRO A 3 62.97 -10.08 -3.42
C PRO A 3 61.60 -10.77 -3.59
N TYR A 4 61.38 -11.83 -2.82
CA TYR A 4 60.12 -12.55 -2.73
C TYR A 4 59.13 -11.76 -1.86
N HIS A 5 58.11 -11.18 -2.48
CA HIS A 5 57.08 -10.35 -1.84
C HIS A 5 56.04 -11.24 -1.14
N LYS A 6 56.12 -11.34 0.20
CA LYS A 6 55.18 -12.12 1.01
C LYS A 6 53.83 -11.39 1.13
N SER A 7 52.86 -11.78 0.32
CA SER A 7 51.46 -11.36 0.44
C SER A 7 50.89 -11.75 1.81
N ARG A 8 50.57 -10.75 2.64
CA ARG A 8 49.84 -10.96 3.90
C ARG A 8 48.36 -11.17 3.56
N HIS A 9 47.95 -12.42 3.42
CA HIS A 9 46.54 -12.77 3.45
C HIS A 9 45.98 -12.37 4.83
N ILE A 10 45.04 -11.44 4.84
CA ILE A 10 44.27 -11.04 6.02
C ILE A 10 43.40 -12.24 6.38
N LEU A 11 43.90 -13.13 7.25
CA LEU A 11 43.15 -14.25 7.79
C LEU A 11 42.20 -13.70 8.86
N LEU A 12 41.00 -13.32 8.45
CA LEU A 12 39.90 -13.06 9.38
C LEU A 12 39.69 -14.33 10.21
N SER A 13 39.86 -14.24 11.52
CA SER A 13 39.65 -15.38 12.41
C SER A 13 38.19 -15.86 12.34
N THR A 14 37.95 -17.17 12.40
CA THR A 14 36.61 -17.78 12.34
C THR A 14 35.64 -17.16 13.37
N ARG A 15 36.16 -16.72 14.53
CA ARG A 15 35.39 -16.02 15.56
C ARG A 15 34.87 -14.65 15.11
N MET A 16 35.65 -13.94 14.31
CA MET A 16 35.26 -12.65 13.75
C MET A 16 34.19 -12.80 12.66
N LEU A 17 34.27 -13.87 11.86
CA LEU A 17 33.25 -14.19 10.86
C LEU A 17 31.91 -14.54 11.52
N ILE A 18 31.92 -15.36 12.58
CA ILE A 18 30.71 -15.72 13.33
C ILE A 18 30.08 -14.47 13.96
N LEU A 19 30.88 -13.58 14.56
CA LEU A 19 30.38 -12.35 15.15
C LEU A 19 29.70 -11.46 14.10
N LEU A 20 30.32 -11.30 12.92
CA LEU A 20 29.75 -10.53 11.82
C LEU A 20 28.45 -11.14 11.30
N ILE A 21 28.38 -12.47 11.17
CA ILE A 21 27.15 -13.17 10.75
C ILE A 21 26.04 -12.96 11.78
N THR A 22 26.34 -13.03 13.08
CA THR A 22 25.33 -12.79 14.13
C THR A 22 24.84 -11.35 14.16
N ILE A 23 25.73 -10.38 13.94
CA ILE A 23 25.37 -8.96 13.88
C ILE A 23 24.50 -8.69 12.66
N VAL A 24 24.85 -9.25 11.50
CA VAL A 24 24.05 -9.11 10.27
C VAL A 24 22.68 -9.79 10.42
N ALA A 25 22.63 -11.00 10.99
CA ALA A 25 21.37 -11.71 11.25
C ALA A 25 20.47 -10.92 12.22
N PHE A 26 21.04 -10.32 13.26
CA PHE A 26 20.31 -9.48 14.21
C PHE A 26 19.79 -8.20 13.55
N SER A 27 20.59 -7.54 12.70
CA SER A 27 20.15 -6.37 11.94
C SER A 27 18.99 -6.69 10.98
N ILE A 28 19.00 -7.85 10.32
CA ILE A 28 17.90 -8.28 9.44
C ILE A 28 16.61 -8.46 10.25
N THR A 29 16.70 -8.98 11.48
CA THR A 29 15.52 -9.13 12.35
C THR A 29 14.99 -7.81 12.91
N LEU A 30 15.83 -6.78 13.10
CA LEU A 30 15.39 -5.45 13.56
C LEU A 30 14.71 -4.62 12.45
N SER A 31 15.08 -4.82 11.19
CA SER A 31 14.46 -4.14 10.05
C SER A 31 13.05 -4.64 9.72
N ALA A 32 12.56 -5.67 10.41
CA ALA A 32 11.21 -6.22 10.24
C ALA A 32 10.13 -5.44 11.02
N CYS A 33 10.47 -4.33 11.69
CA CYS A 33 9.45 -3.36 12.10
C CYS A 33 8.88 -2.71 10.84
N GLY A 34 7.71 -3.19 10.42
CA GLY A 34 7.07 -2.94 9.13
C GLY A 34 7.09 -1.47 8.73
N GLN A 35 7.77 -1.19 7.64
CA GLN A 35 7.50 0.01 6.85
C GLN A 35 6.20 -0.26 6.10
N PHE A 36 5.06 -0.01 6.75
CA PHE A 36 3.80 0.07 6.05
C PHE A 36 3.82 1.40 5.28
N GLU A 37 4.25 1.36 4.02
CA GLU A 37 3.92 2.41 3.06
C GLU A 37 2.43 2.28 2.75
N GLY A 38 1.60 2.75 3.68
CA GLY A 38 0.17 2.82 3.44
C GLY A 38 -0.10 3.61 2.16
N PRO A 39 -1.14 3.25 1.40
CA PRO A 39 -1.44 3.92 0.14
C PRO A 39 -1.55 5.42 0.39
N GLN A 40 -0.65 6.18 -0.24
CA GLN A 40 -0.64 7.63 -0.18
C GLN A 40 -1.74 8.11 -1.11
N GLY A 41 -2.69 8.91 -0.64
CA GLY A 41 -3.81 9.40 -1.44
C GLY A 41 -4.33 10.74 -0.90
N TRP A 42 -5.11 11.46 -1.71
CA TRP A 42 -5.68 12.75 -1.30
C TRP A 42 -6.96 12.62 -0.50
N ALA A 43 -7.74 11.56 -0.77
CA ALA A 43 -8.96 11.27 -0.02
C ALA A 43 -8.65 10.81 1.41
N GLY A 44 -9.60 11.06 2.32
CA GLY A 44 -9.59 10.42 3.63
C GLY A 44 -9.85 8.91 3.53
N GLY A 45 -9.73 8.22 4.66
CA GLY A 45 -10.19 6.84 4.80
C GLY A 45 -11.60 6.76 5.37
N THR A 46 -12.27 5.64 5.11
CA THR A 46 -13.53 5.26 5.75
C THR A 46 -13.38 3.87 6.37
N THR A 47 -14.14 3.56 7.40
CA THR A 47 -13.98 2.31 8.16
C THR A 47 -15.34 1.69 8.44
N ASP A 48 -15.39 0.36 8.45
CA ASP A 48 -16.47 -0.40 9.10
C ASP A 48 -15.96 -1.02 10.42
N GLU A 49 -16.59 -2.09 10.91
CA GLU A 49 -16.15 -2.78 12.14
C GLU A 49 -14.84 -3.58 11.96
N ASN A 50 -14.50 -3.99 10.74
CA ASN A 50 -13.41 -4.93 10.47
C ASN A 50 -12.27 -4.30 9.64
N ASN A 51 -12.60 -3.40 8.72
CA ASN A 51 -11.73 -2.93 7.65
C ASN A 51 -11.62 -1.40 7.60
N LEU A 52 -10.42 -0.93 7.26
CA LEU A 52 -10.13 0.41 6.79
C LEU A 52 -10.11 0.41 5.27
N TYR A 53 -10.85 1.32 4.68
CA TYR A 53 -10.93 1.55 3.25
C TYR A 53 -10.24 2.84 2.86
N ILE A 54 -9.23 2.74 2.01
CA ILE A 54 -8.40 3.88 1.59
C ILE A 54 -8.05 3.78 0.11
N THR A 55 -7.94 4.94 -0.54
CA THR A 55 -7.55 5.04 -1.94
C THR A 55 -6.10 5.48 -2.07
N SER A 56 -5.38 4.95 -3.05
CA SER A 56 -4.01 5.36 -3.36
C SER A 56 -3.90 6.32 -4.53
N GLN A 57 -2.76 7.01 -4.61
CA GLN A 57 -2.37 7.94 -5.65
C GLN A 57 -2.20 7.23 -7.00
N GLU A 58 -1.89 5.94 -6.99
CA GLU A 58 -1.85 5.09 -8.19
C GLU A 58 -3.25 4.65 -8.64
N GLY A 59 -4.31 5.19 -8.04
CA GLY A 59 -5.70 4.91 -8.39
C GLY A 59 -6.09 3.49 -8.07
N SER A 60 -5.98 3.11 -6.80
CA SER A 60 -6.49 1.83 -6.31
C SER A 60 -7.25 2.04 -5.01
N LEU A 61 -8.33 1.29 -4.81
CA LEU A 61 -9.03 1.21 -3.52
C LEU A 61 -8.59 -0.07 -2.80
N TYR A 62 -8.30 0.06 -1.51
CA TYR A 62 -7.86 -1.03 -0.64
C TYR A 62 -8.86 -1.22 0.48
N ALA A 63 -9.08 -2.48 0.88
CA ALA A 63 -9.57 -2.83 2.20
C ALA A 63 -8.45 -3.46 3.00
N ILE A 64 -8.26 -2.94 4.20
CA ILE A 64 -7.21 -3.35 5.12
C ILE A 64 -7.86 -3.76 6.42
N ASP A 65 -7.58 -4.97 6.89
CA ASP A 65 -8.03 -5.43 8.20
C ASP A 65 -7.45 -4.53 9.29
N GLN A 66 -8.30 -4.04 10.20
CA GLN A 66 -7.91 -3.07 11.21
C GLN A 66 -7.06 -3.68 12.34
N LEU A 67 -7.11 -4.99 12.54
CA LEU A 67 -6.42 -5.69 13.62
C LEU A 67 -4.99 -6.05 13.23
N ASP A 68 -4.81 -6.66 12.06
CA ASP A 68 -3.51 -7.17 11.61
C ASP A 68 -2.89 -6.38 10.45
N GLN A 69 -3.60 -5.37 9.93
CA GLN A 69 -3.16 -4.49 8.84
C GLN A 69 -2.92 -5.23 7.52
N THR A 70 -3.50 -6.42 7.35
CA THR A 70 -3.43 -7.16 6.09
C THR A 70 -4.39 -6.60 5.05
N VAL A 71 -3.97 -6.58 3.79
CA VAL A 71 -4.84 -6.20 2.67
C VAL A 71 -5.81 -7.35 2.40
N GLN A 72 -7.09 -7.14 2.70
CA GLN A 72 -8.16 -8.11 2.43
C GLN A 72 -8.45 -8.17 0.94
N TRP A 73 -8.56 -7.00 0.30
CA TRP A 73 -8.69 -6.88 -1.14
C TRP A 73 -8.17 -5.53 -1.64
N LYS A 74 -7.88 -5.50 -2.95
CA LYS A 74 -7.47 -4.30 -3.68
C LYS A 74 -8.13 -4.31 -5.05
N ILE A 75 -8.68 -3.16 -5.46
CA ILE A 75 -9.13 -2.96 -6.84
C ILE A 75 -8.39 -1.80 -7.52
N PRO A 76 -7.93 -1.98 -8.76
CA PRO A 76 -7.48 -0.87 -9.59
C PRO A 76 -8.68 -0.07 -10.09
N LEU A 77 -8.60 1.26 -9.99
CA LEU A 77 -9.58 2.20 -10.53
C LEU A 77 -9.25 2.54 -11.97
N ARG A 78 -10.26 2.99 -12.73
CA ARG A 78 -10.10 3.35 -14.15
C ARG A 78 -9.42 4.72 -14.26
N GLY A 79 -8.78 4.96 -15.40
CA GLY A 79 -8.07 6.20 -15.70
C GLY A 79 -6.56 6.00 -15.81
N ASP A 80 -5.92 6.85 -16.60
CA ASP A 80 -4.47 6.84 -16.83
C ASP A 80 -3.89 8.22 -16.51
N ASN A 81 -2.56 8.33 -16.41
CA ASN A 81 -1.85 9.61 -16.24
C ASN A 81 -2.34 10.46 -15.04
N GLY A 82 -2.80 9.81 -13.97
CA GLY A 82 -3.31 10.47 -12.76
C GLY A 82 -4.81 10.73 -12.74
N GLU A 83 -5.55 10.38 -13.81
CA GLU A 83 -7.01 10.49 -13.83
C GLU A 83 -7.72 9.46 -12.94
N ASN A 84 -7.03 8.38 -12.57
CA ASN A 84 -7.52 7.36 -11.65
C ASN A 84 -7.46 7.78 -10.16
N THR A 85 -7.18 9.05 -9.89
CA THR A 85 -7.09 9.60 -8.53
C THR A 85 -8.47 9.77 -7.89
N VAL A 86 -8.55 9.56 -6.58
CA VAL A 86 -9.74 9.87 -5.78
C VAL A 86 -9.42 11.00 -4.80
N TYR A 87 -10.24 12.06 -4.83
CA TYR A 87 -10.12 13.23 -3.94
C TYR A 87 -11.18 13.25 -2.85
N GLY A 88 -12.40 12.77 -3.15
CA GLY A 88 -13.48 12.66 -2.18
C GLY A 88 -13.28 11.44 -1.27
N THR A 89 -13.64 11.57 0.01
CA THR A 89 -13.57 10.43 0.93
C THR A 89 -14.61 9.39 0.53
N PRO A 90 -14.27 8.10 0.39
CA PRO A 90 -15.28 7.08 0.16
C PRO A 90 -16.30 7.05 1.29
N THR A 91 -17.58 6.96 0.94
CA THR A 91 -18.69 6.96 1.89
C THR A 91 -19.25 5.56 1.99
N LEU A 92 -19.28 5.02 3.20
CA LEU A 92 -19.86 3.71 3.48
C LEU A 92 -21.36 3.87 3.73
N PHE A 93 -22.16 3.10 3.01
CA PHE A 93 -23.59 2.94 3.29
C PHE A 93 -23.99 1.49 3.08
N GLU A 94 -24.63 0.90 4.10
CA GLU A 94 -24.92 -0.53 4.16
C GLU A 94 -23.66 -1.37 3.92
N SER A 95 -23.61 -2.15 2.83
CA SER A 95 -22.48 -3.01 2.47
C SER A 95 -21.65 -2.47 1.29
N ASN A 96 -21.82 -1.20 0.96
CA ASN A 96 -21.21 -0.59 -0.22
C ASN A 96 -20.43 0.69 0.08
N LEU A 97 -19.32 0.86 -0.62
CA LEU A 97 -18.54 2.09 -0.68
C LEU A 97 -18.93 2.88 -1.91
N TYR A 98 -19.28 4.14 -1.70
CA TYR A 98 -19.62 5.10 -2.74
C TYR A 98 -18.56 6.18 -2.83
N PHE A 99 -18.02 6.41 -4.03
CA PHE A 99 -17.01 7.45 -4.26
C PHE A 99 -16.92 7.85 -5.73
N GLY A 100 -16.41 9.05 -5.96
CA GLY A 100 -16.12 9.57 -7.29
C GLY A 100 -14.62 9.58 -7.59
N GLY A 101 -14.26 9.20 -8.81
CA GLY A 101 -12.92 9.34 -9.37
C GLY A 101 -12.74 10.64 -10.15
N TYR A 102 -11.48 11.04 -10.31
CA TYR A 102 -11.10 12.17 -11.16
C TYR A 102 -11.32 11.87 -12.66
N ASP A 103 -11.41 10.60 -13.03
CA ASP A 103 -11.82 10.07 -14.33
C ASP A 103 -13.30 10.36 -14.66
N GLY A 104 -14.05 10.92 -13.70
CA GLY A 104 -15.47 11.21 -13.82
C GLY A 104 -16.37 10.00 -13.57
N THR A 105 -15.82 8.87 -13.14
CA THR A 105 -16.60 7.68 -12.81
C THR A 105 -17.01 7.70 -11.33
N PHE A 106 -18.29 7.47 -11.07
CA PHE A 106 -18.83 7.22 -9.74
C PHE A 106 -18.95 5.71 -9.53
N TYR A 107 -18.40 5.21 -8.44
CA TYR A 107 -18.28 3.79 -8.13
C TYR A 107 -19.17 3.40 -6.96
N SER A 108 -19.75 2.20 -7.03
CA SER A 108 -20.33 1.45 -5.90
C SER A 108 -19.59 0.14 -5.77
N VAL A 109 -18.93 -0.07 -4.63
CA VAL A 109 -18.06 -1.23 -4.40
C VAL A 109 -18.52 -1.98 -3.16
N GLU A 110 -18.78 -3.28 -3.31
CA GLU A 110 -19.15 -4.15 -2.20
C GLU A 110 -17.97 -4.29 -1.22
N THR A 111 -18.21 -4.04 0.06
CA THR A 111 -17.17 -4.02 1.10
C THR A 111 -16.54 -5.39 1.37
N THR A 112 -17.28 -6.47 1.17
CA THR A 112 -16.85 -7.83 1.49
C THR A 112 -15.90 -8.38 0.43
N SER A 113 -16.21 -8.17 -0.84
CA SER A 113 -15.50 -8.77 -1.98
C SER A 113 -14.58 -7.79 -2.71
N GLY A 114 -14.80 -6.48 -2.54
CA GLY A 114 -14.19 -5.45 -3.37
C GLY A 114 -14.75 -5.40 -4.79
N LEU A 115 -15.84 -6.12 -5.10
CA LEU A 115 -16.45 -6.08 -6.43
C LEU A 115 -17.14 -4.74 -6.68
N ILE A 116 -16.89 -4.16 -7.85
CA ILE A 116 -17.65 -3.01 -8.34
C ILE A 116 -19.05 -3.53 -8.69
N GLU A 117 -20.05 -3.24 -7.86
CA GLU A 117 -21.44 -3.61 -8.13
C GLU A 117 -21.99 -2.86 -9.33
N TRP A 118 -21.67 -1.57 -9.41
CA TRP A 118 -21.97 -0.73 -10.55
C TRP A 118 -21.05 0.49 -10.59
N ASP A 119 -20.90 1.05 -11.79
CA ASP A 119 -20.26 2.33 -12.02
C ASP A 119 -21.10 3.20 -12.96
N TYR A 120 -20.88 4.52 -12.91
CA TYR A 120 -21.49 5.46 -13.83
C TYR A 120 -20.51 6.59 -14.16
N THR A 121 -20.22 6.78 -15.45
CA THR A 121 -19.29 7.80 -15.91
C THR A 121 -20.00 9.10 -16.32
N PHE A 122 -19.58 10.19 -15.70
CA PHE A 122 -19.96 11.56 -16.05
C PHE A 122 -18.89 12.21 -16.94
N ASN A 123 -19.24 13.36 -17.52
CA ASN A 123 -18.33 14.10 -18.41
C ASN A 123 -17.38 15.07 -17.66
N SER A 124 -17.26 14.95 -16.34
CA SER A 124 -16.34 15.77 -15.54
C SER A 124 -15.83 15.01 -14.32
N PRO A 125 -14.64 15.38 -13.80
CA PRO A 125 -14.12 14.83 -12.55
C PRO A 125 -15.10 14.95 -11.39
N ILE A 126 -15.13 13.94 -10.53
CA ILE A 126 -15.92 13.95 -9.29
C ILE A 126 -14.94 14.01 -8.13
N ILE A 127 -14.80 15.20 -7.54
CA ILE A 127 -13.83 15.46 -6.47
C ILE A 127 -14.49 15.61 -5.09
N THR A 128 -15.81 15.49 -5.01
CA THR A 128 -16.58 15.69 -3.78
C THR A 128 -16.76 14.38 -3.01
N THR A 129 -16.88 14.50 -1.69
CA THR A 129 -17.29 13.38 -0.83
C THR A 129 -18.80 13.16 -1.01
N PRO A 130 -19.26 11.94 -1.35
CA PRO A 130 -20.69 11.64 -1.45
C PRO A 130 -21.42 11.81 -0.12
N ALA A 131 -22.74 12.01 -0.18
CA ALA A 131 -23.62 12.00 0.99
C ALA A 131 -24.65 10.88 0.83
N VAL A 132 -24.93 10.18 1.93
CA VAL A 132 -25.85 9.04 2.04
C VAL A 132 -26.78 9.24 3.23
#